data_AF-A0A1A0FN24-F1
#
_entry.id   AF-A0A1A0FN24-F1
#
_cell.length_a   1.000
_cell.length_b   1.000
_cell.length_c   1.000
_cell.angle_alpha   90.00
_cell.angle_beta   90.00
_cell.angle_gamma   90.00
#
_symmetry.space_group_name_H-M   'P 1'
#
loop_
_entity.id
_entity.type
_entity.pdbx_description
1 polymer ?
#
loop_
_entity_poly.entity_id
_entity_poly.type
_entity_poly.pdbx_seq_one_letter_code
_entity_poly.pdbx_strand_id
1 'polypeptide(L)' 'MTASNINDRVQKHRATLRASGLRPIQVWVPDTRRPGFSDEIKRQCEIVAAADNADHDLQDLMDEALLDVDDE' A
#
# COMPACT_ATOMS: atom_id res chain seq x y z
N MET A 1 -32.83 5.25 -11.92
CA MET A 1 -31.38 5.11 -12.18
C MET A 1 -30.90 3.95 -11.33
N THR A 2 -30.75 2.77 -11.94
CA THR A 2 -30.27 1.57 -11.26
C THR A 2 -28.83 1.82 -10.80
N ALA A 3 -28.59 1.71 -9.49
CA ALA A 3 -27.23 1.81 -8.94
C ALA A 3 -26.35 0.78 -9.67
N SER A 4 -25.24 1.23 -10.26
CA SER A 4 -24.27 0.35 -10.91
C SER A 4 -23.89 -0.76 -9.95
N ASN A 5 -24.00 -2.01 -10.43
CA ASN A 5 -23.71 -3.19 -9.63
C ASN A 5 -22.26 -3.08 -9.11
N ILE A 6 -22.02 -3.45 -7.85
CA ILE A 6 -20.68 -3.42 -7.24
C ILE A 6 -19.65 -4.12 -8.14
N ASN A 7 -20.06 -5.19 -8.83
CA ASN A 7 -19.20 -5.92 -9.74
C ASN A 7 -18.73 -5.06 -10.94
N ASP A 8 -19.64 -4.30 -11.55
CA ASP A 8 -19.32 -3.41 -12.69
C ASP A 8 -18.32 -2.32 -12.26
N ARG A 9 -18.51 -1.76 -11.06
CA ARG A 9 -17.61 -0.75 -10.49
C ARG A 9 -16.21 -1.32 -10.24
N VAL A 10 -16.13 -2.51 -9.65
CA VAL A 10 -14.86 -3.20 -9.39
C VAL A 10 -14.16 -3.55 -10.71
N GLN A 11 -14.91 -4.00 -11.73
CA GLN A 11 -14.36 -4.31 -13.04
C GLN A 11 -13.80 -3.08 -13.73
N LYS A 12 -14.55 -1.97 -13.75
CA LYS A 12 -14.10 -0.69 -14.32
C LYS A 12 -12.83 -0.19 -13.62
N HIS A 13 -12.80 -0.22 -12.30
CA HIS A 13 -11.63 0.22 -11.52
C HIS A 13 -10.38 -0.62 -11.84
N ARG A 14 -10.52 -1.96 -11.86
CA ARG A 14 -9.41 -2.86 -12.25
C ARG A 14 -8.95 -2.65 -13.69
N ALA A 15 -9.85 -2.28 -14.61
CA ALA A 15 -9.48 -1.98 -15.99
C ALA A 15 -8.60 -0.71 -16.08
N THR A 16 -8.97 0.35 -15.34
CA THR A 16 -8.16 1.57 -15.24
C THR A 16 -6.76 1.27 -14.67
N LEU A 17 -6.66 0.54 -13.56
CA LEU A 17 -5.37 0.20 -12.96
C LEU A 17 -4.47 -0.60 -13.91
N ARG A 18 -5.04 -1.54 -14.68
CA ARG A 18 -4.27 -2.28 -15.69
C ARG A 18 -3.78 -1.39 -16.82
N ALA A 19 -4.59 -0.43 -17.27
CA ALA A 19 -4.18 0.53 -18.30
C ALA A 19 -3.03 1.43 -17.81
N SER A 20 -2.96 1.71 -16.51
CA SER A 20 -1.83 2.39 -15.85
C SER A 20 -0.62 1.48 -15.59
N GLY A 21 -0.60 0.25 -16.12
CA GLY A 21 0.52 -0.68 -15.97
C GLY A 21 0.53 -1.49 -14.66
N LEU A 22 -0.49 -1.36 -13.80
CA LEU A 22 -0.56 -2.08 -12.53
C LEU A 22 -1.15 -3.48 -12.70
N ARG A 23 -0.54 -4.46 -12.04
CA ARG A 23 -1.03 -5.84 -12.00
C ARG A 23 -1.74 -6.14 -10.67
N PRO A 24 -2.99 -6.61 -10.67
CA PRO A 24 -3.67 -6.97 -9.44
C PRO A 24 -3.01 -8.20 -8.81
N ILE A 25 -2.72 -8.13 -7.51
CA ILE A 25 -2.33 -9.28 -6.68
C ILE A 25 -3.41 -9.55 -5.63
N GLN A 26 -3.61 -10.82 -5.30
CA GLN A 26 -4.47 -11.24 -4.20
C GLN A 26 -3.59 -11.84 -3.12
N VAL A 27 -3.65 -11.26 -1.93
CA VAL A 27 -2.93 -11.74 -0.75
C VAL A 27 -3.92 -11.99 0.37
N TRP A 28 -3.63 -13.00 1.18
CA TRP A 28 -4.40 -13.28 2.39
C TRP A 28 -3.84 -12.44 3.53
N VAL A 29 -4.70 -11.66 4.18
CA VAL A 29 -4.36 -10.81 5.32
C VAL A 29 -5.06 -11.33 6.57
N PRO A 30 -4.52 -11.05 7.78
CA PRO A 30 -5.21 -11.35 9.03
C PRO A 30 -6.60 -10.70 9.09
N ASP A 31 -7.56 -11.38 9.72
CA ASP A 31 -8.89 -10.81 9.92
C ASP A 31 -8.83 -9.61 10.88
N THR A 32 -9.13 -8.43 10.32
CA THR A 32 -9.04 -7.14 11.00
C THR A 32 -10.09 -6.93 12.09
N ARG A 33 -11.07 -7.84 12.20
CA ARG A 33 -12.16 -7.77 13.20
C ARG A 33 -11.83 -8.55 14.47
N ARG A 34 -10.73 -9.30 14.49
CA ARG A 34 -10.34 -10.09 15.66
C ARG A 34 -9.95 -9.15 16.82
N PRO A 35 -10.36 -9.46 18.06
CA PRO A 35 -9.84 -8.75 19.23
C PRO A 35 -8.30 -8.77 19.22
N GLY A 36 -7.68 -7.64 19.54
CA GLY A 36 -6.22 -7.48 19.54
C GLY A 36 -5.58 -7.14 18.19
N PHE A 37 -6.35 -7.05 17.09
CA PHE A 37 -5.79 -6.66 15.79
C PHE A 37 -5.11 -5.28 15.82
N SER A 38 -5.69 -4.31 16.53
CA SER A 38 -5.10 -2.98 16.68
C SER A 38 -3.74 -3.01 17.38
N ASP A 39 -3.59 -3.88 18.39
CA ASP A 39 -2.34 -4.03 19.12
C ASP A 39 -1.27 -4.69 18.24
N GLU A 40 -1.67 -5.69 17.45
CA GLU A 40 -0.77 -6.33 16.49
C GLU A 40 -0.34 -5.36 15.38
N ILE A 41 -1.24 -4.54 14.86
CA ILE A 41 -0.88 -3.49 13.90
C ILE A 41 0.13 -2.54 14.52
N LYS A 42 -0.11 -2.07 15.75
CA LYS A 42 0.83 -1.19 16.43
C LYS A 42 2.21 -1.83 16.57
N ARG A 43 2.28 -3.08 17.03
CA ARG A 43 3.53 -3.84 17.18
C ARG A 43 4.27 -4.00 15.85
N GLN A 44 3.55 -4.30 14.76
CA GLN A 44 4.15 -4.46 13.44
C GLN A 44 4.66 -3.14 12.87
N CYS A 45 3.90 -2.05 13.04
CA CYS A 45 4.34 -0.71 12.65
C CYS A 45 5.62 -0.30 13.38
N GLU A 46 5.73 -0.58 14.68
CA GLU A 46 6.94 -0.30 15.46
C GLU A 46 8.15 -1.09 14.95
N ILE A 47 7.97 -2.35 14.56
CA ILE A 47 9.04 -3.18 13.99
C ILE A 47 9.50 -2.64 12.64
N VAL A 48 8.58 -2.28 11.76
CA VAL A 48 8.91 -1.72 10.44
C VAL A 48 9.64 -0.39 10.60
N ALA A 49 9.12 0.52 11.43
CA ALA A 49 9.77 1.80 11.68
C ALA A 49 11.18 1.65 12.26
N ALA A 50 11.40 0.67 13.15
CA ALA A 50 12.72 0.38 13.69
C ALA A 50 13.68 -0.20 12.64
N ALA A 51 13.18 -1.04 11.72
CA ALA A 51 13.96 -1.57 10.61
C ALA A 51 14.35 -0.47 9.62
N ASP A 52 13.38 0.38 9.22
CA ASP A 52 13.61 1.52 8.34
C ASP A 52 14.66 2.47 8.93
N ASN A 53 14.55 2.80 10.22
CA ASN A 53 15.51 3.68 10.90
C ASN A 53 16.92 3.08 11.03
N ALA A 54 17.06 1.75 10.92
CA ALA A 54 18.35 1.08 10.93
C ALA A 54 18.98 0.97 9.53
N ASP A 55 18.20 1.18 8.47
CA ASP A 55 18.62 1.06 7.07
C ASP A 55 18.94 2.45 6.50
N HIS A 56 20.08 3.00 6.92
CA HIS A 56 20.53 4.33 6.49
C HIS A 56 20.78 4.41 4.98
N ASP A 57 21.25 3.33 4.35
CA ASP A 57 21.50 3.29 2.91
C ASP A 57 20.19 3.45 2.13
N LEU A 58 19.12 2.78 2.57
CA LEU A 58 17.79 2.96 1.99
C LEU A 58 17.28 4.39 2.19
N GLN A 59 17.50 4.96 3.37
CA GLN A 59 17.06 6.31 3.69
C GLN A 59 17.77 7.37 2.82
N ASP A 60 19.09 7.26 2.65
CA ASP A 60 19.88 8.13 1.77
C ASP A 60 19.41 8.01 0.30
N LEU A 61 19.14 6.79 -0.17
CA LEU A 61 18.61 6.55 -1.51
C LEU A 61 17.22 7.19 -1.71
N MET A 62 16.35 7.13 -0.70
CA MET A 62 15.03 7.75 -0.76
C MET A 62 15.10 9.28 -0.79
N ASP A 63 15.99 9.86 0.01
CA ASP A 63 16.22 11.31 0.03
C ASP A 63 16.80 11.80 -1.31
N GLU A 64 17.74 11.06 -1.91
CA GLU A 64 18.28 11.37 -3.25
C GLU A 64 17.19 11.28 -4.33
N ALA A 65 16.40 10.20 -4.33
CA ALA A 65 15.31 10.02 -5.30
C ALA A 65 14.21 11.09 -5.18
N LEU A 66 14.01 11.68 -4.00
CA LEU A 66 13.05 12.76 -3.80
C LEU A 66 13.51 14.06 -4.48
N LEU A 67 14.81 14.36 -4.44
CA LEU A 67 15.38 15.54 -5.11
C LEU A 67 15.18 15.48 -6.63
N ASP A 68 15.34 14.28 -7.23
CA ASP A 68 15.12 14.07 -8.66
C ASP A 68 13.66 14.34 -9.11
N VAL A 69 12.69 14.21 -8.21
CA VAL A 69 11.26 14.46 -8.50
C VAL A 69 10.91 15.95 -8.44
N ASP A 70 11.60 16.72 -7.59
CA ASP A 70 11.37 18.17 -7.43
C ASP A 70 12.07 19.01 -8.52
N ASP A 71 12.96 18.40 -9.32
CA ASP A 71 13.68 19.04 -10.44
C ASP A 71 12.93 18.94 -11.81
N GLU A 72 11.70 18.41 -11.85
CA GLU A 72 10.77 18.43 -13.01
C GLU A 72 9.66 19.50 -12.92
#